data_AF-A0A7W0LAY7-F1
#
_entry.id   AF-A0A7W0LAY7-F1
#
_cell.length_a   1.000
_cell.length_b   1.000
_cell.length_c   1.000
_cell.angle_alpha   90.00
_cell.angle_beta   90.00
_cell.angle_gamma   90.00
#
_symmetry.space_group_name_H-M   'P 1'
#
loop_
_entity.id
_entity.type
_entity.pdbx_description
1 polymer ?
#
loop_
_entity_poly.entity_id
_entity_poly.type
_entity_poly.pdbx_seq_one_letter_code
_entity_poly.pdbx_strand_id
1 'polypeptide(L)'
;GGGAGRPGIAGRGGTMTGRGGTMADLPQALQNRRPRGLNENYARELMELHTLGVDGGYTQKDVQEIARAFTGWTLSQPRQGGSFRFEPRMHDNGEKVILGTQIKKGGGKKDGEQVLDLLAKHPSTATFVATKLARRFVSDAPPKALVDRAAARFRETDGDIREVVRTIITSPEFFDTAAYRAKVKSPFEFVASAIRATGADAVNALPLVQSLRELGMPLYGAQPPTGYADRADAWVNTGALLNRMNFAVSLANGRLRGVTPTSAMSEQWIASGALAGDLSEPTRSTVAKATASPQAVALLLGSPEFQRK
;
A
#
# COMPACT_ATOMS: atom_id res chain seq x y z
N GLY A 1 -0.38 65.99 -13.33
CA GLY A 1 0.78 66.68 -12.73
C GLY A 1 1.51 65.65 -11.90
N GLY A 2 2.79 65.34 -12.13
CA GLY A 2 3.91 66.28 -12.12
C GLY A 2 4.21 66.59 -10.65
N GLY A 3 5.35 66.27 -10.05
CA GLY A 3 6.66 65.84 -10.50
C GLY A 3 7.65 66.29 -9.40
N ALA A 4 8.73 65.54 -9.18
CA ALA A 4 10.03 65.98 -8.62
C ALA A 4 10.83 64.71 -8.28
N GLY A 5 12.01 64.42 -8.82
CA GLY A 5 13.03 65.31 -9.36
C GLY A 5 14.22 65.33 -8.40
N ARG A 6 15.23 64.50 -8.69
CA ARG A 6 16.56 64.49 -8.03
C ARG A 6 17.31 65.81 -8.28
N PRO A 7 18.39 66.09 -7.54
CA PRO A 7 19.71 65.97 -8.19
C PRO A 7 20.82 65.42 -7.27
N GLY A 8 21.88 64.87 -7.89
CA GLY A 8 23.07 64.32 -7.23
C GLY A 8 24.21 65.32 -7.03
N ILE A 9 25.42 64.82 -6.70
CA ILE A 9 26.75 65.27 -7.17
C ILE A 9 27.90 64.51 -6.45
N ALA A 10 28.97 64.28 -7.22
CA ALA A 10 30.40 64.10 -6.89
C ALA A 10 30.94 62.80 -6.27
N GLY A 11 31.93 62.23 -6.97
CA GLY A 11 32.82 61.19 -6.48
C GLY A 11 34.16 61.70 -5.96
N ARG A 12 34.99 60.78 -5.45
CA ARG A 12 36.46 60.87 -5.40
C ARG A 12 37.06 59.49 -5.14
N GLY A 13 38.21 59.25 -5.76
CA GLY A 13 38.86 57.95 -5.88
C GLY A 13 39.57 57.44 -4.63
N GLY A 14 40.00 56.18 -4.73
CA GLY A 14 40.83 55.49 -3.75
C GLY A 14 41.52 54.31 -4.42
N THR A 15 42.82 54.45 -4.58
CA THR A 15 43.83 53.53 -5.14
C THR A 15 43.72 52.06 -4.69
N MET A 16 43.80 51.13 -5.64
CA MET A 16 44.17 49.72 -5.37
C MET A 16 45.67 49.64 -5.08
N THR A 17 46.02 49.37 -3.83
CA THR A 17 47.32 48.84 -3.42
C THR A 17 47.08 47.50 -2.75
N GLY A 18 47.68 46.44 -3.31
CA GLY A 18 47.50 45.07 -2.84
C GLY A 18 48.24 44.77 -1.53
N ARG A 19 47.76 43.75 -0.81
CA ARG A 19 48.59 42.82 -0.02
C ARG A 19 47.80 41.62 0.50
N GLY A 20 48.25 40.43 0.09
CA GLY A 20 48.26 39.16 0.82
C GLY A 20 47.03 38.73 1.62
N GLY A 21 46.19 37.87 1.04
CA GLY A 21 45.28 36.99 1.78
C GLY A 21 45.90 35.59 1.89
N THR A 22 46.27 35.20 3.10
CA THR A 22 46.72 33.84 3.47
C THR A 22 45.57 32.84 3.37
N MET A 23 45.90 31.57 3.06
CA MET A 23 44.99 30.41 3.05
C MET A 23 44.42 30.11 4.45
N ALA A 24 43.47 30.91 4.91
CA ALA A 24 42.72 30.65 6.12
C ALA A 24 41.40 31.44 6.07
N ASP A 25 40.49 31.05 5.18
CA ASP A 25 39.06 31.37 5.29
C ASP A 25 38.26 30.52 4.29
N LEU A 26 38.03 29.25 4.67
CA LEU A 26 36.97 28.44 4.06
C LEU A 26 35.69 28.65 4.88
N PRO A 27 34.54 29.00 4.27
CA PRO A 27 33.30 29.27 5.00
C PRO A 27 32.86 28.09 5.87
N GLN A 28 32.49 28.38 7.12
CA GLN A 28 31.87 27.47 8.11
C GLN A 28 30.65 26.65 7.59
N ALA A 29 30.18 26.91 6.38
CA ALA A 29 29.12 26.17 5.69
C ALA A 29 29.49 24.71 5.33
N LEU A 30 30.76 24.31 5.40
CA LEU A 30 31.17 22.91 5.19
C LEU A 30 31.23 22.08 6.49
N GLN A 31 31.17 22.70 7.67
CA GLN A 31 31.35 22.01 8.97
C GLN A 31 30.04 21.49 9.60
N ASN A 32 28.87 21.77 9.00
CA ASN A 32 27.57 21.36 9.55
C ASN A 32 26.84 20.28 8.73
N ARG A 33 27.54 19.51 7.90
CA ARG A 33 27.00 18.22 7.44
C ARG A 33 27.17 17.21 8.55
N ARG A 34 26.27 17.25 9.54
CA ARG A 34 26.05 16.11 10.44
C ARG A 34 26.02 14.85 9.57
N PRO A 35 26.82 13.80 9.86
CA PRO A 35 26.66 12.54 9.14
C PRO A 35 25.19 12.18 9.26
N ARG A 36 24.48 12.11 8.13
CA ARG A 36 23.11 11.60 8.14
C ARG A 36 23.26 10.19 8.71
N GLY A 37 22.73 9.98 9.91
CA GLY A 37 22.78 8.68 10.58
C GLY A 37 22.25 7.60 9.66
N LEU A 38 22.65 6.36 9.93
CA LEU A 38 22.14 5.20 9.22
C LEU A 38 20.60 5.24 9.19
N ASN A 39 20.00 4.87 8.05
CA ASN A 39 18.55 4.83 7.93
C ASN A 39 18.00 3.55 8.61
N GLU A 40 18.10 3.51 9.94
CA GLU A 40 17.60 2.40 10.76
C GLU A 40 16.09 2.24 10.65
N ASN A 41 15.35 3.33 10.38
CA ASN A 41 13.91 3.25 10.16
C ASN A 41 13.59 2.40 8.94
N TYR A 42 14.25 2.61 7.80
CA TYR A 42 14.06 1.76 6.63
C TYR A 42 14.46 0.31 6.89
N ALA A 43 15.57 0.07 7.57
CA ALA A 43 16.01 -1.28 7.94
C ALA A 43 14.96 -2.00 8.81
N ARG A 44 14.40 -1.27 9.78
CA ARG A 44 13.32 -1.74 10.65
C ARG A 44 12.05 -2.04 9.85
N GLU A 45 11.58 -1.12 9.03
CA GLU A 45 10.39 -1.30 8.20
C GLU A 45 10.53 -2.47 7.22
N LEU A 46 11.72 -2.68 6.64
CA LEU A 46 11.99 -3.81 5.76
C LEU A 46 11.80 -5.15 6.50
N MET A 47 12.28 -5.24 7.74
CA MET A 47 12.09 -6.43 8.58
C MET A 47 10.66 -6.56 9.09
N GLU A 48 10.13 -5.53 9.73
CA GLU A 48 8.85 -5.55 10.45
C GLU A 48 7.64 -5.62 9.52
N LEU A 49 7.66 -4.86 8.42
CA LEU A 49 6.46 -4.59 7.62
C LEU A 49 6.44 -5.37 6.30
N HIS A 50 7.60 -5.85 5.85
CA HIS A 50 7.75 -6.44 4.51
C HIS A 50 8.31 -7.86 4.51
N THR A 51 9.03 -8.29 5.55
CA THR A 51 9.69 -9.61 5.57
C THR A 51 9.40 -10.40 6.84
N LEU A 52 10.21 -10.26 7.87
CA LEU A 52 10.20 -11.11 9.07
C LEU A 52 8.95 -10.94 9.95
N GLY A 53 8.31 -9.77 9.90
CA GLY A 53 7.29 -9.39 10.88
C GLY A 53 7.88 -8.79 12.15
N VAL A 54 7.04 -8.18 12.99
CA VAL A 54 7.45 -7.52 14.24
C VAL A 54 8.16 -8.48 15.21
N ASP A 55 7.65 -9.71 15.33
CA ASP A 55 8.24 -10.75 16.19
C ASP A 55 9.19 -11.68 15.38
N GLY A 56 9.87 -11.11 14.39
CA GLY A 56 10.65 -11.84 13.39
C GLY A 56 11.95 -12.49 13.89
N GLY A 57 12.35 -12.22 15.13
CA GLY A 57 13.55 -12.78 15.78
C GLY A 57 14.86 -12.02 15.50
N TYR A 58 14.79 -10.78 15.01
CA TYR A 58 15.95 -9.92 14.78
C TYR A 58 16.23 -9.01 15.99
N THR A 59 17.45 -8.49 16.07
CA THR A 59 17.92 -7.63 17.17
C THR A 59 18.12 -6.19 16.70
N GLN A 60 18.31 -5.26 17.65
CA GLN A 60 18.71 -3.89 17.32
C GLN A 60 20.05 -3.84 16.56
N LYS A 61 20.95 -4.79 16.80
CA LYS A 61 22.21 -4.90 16.05
C LYS A 61 21.94 -5.24 14.58
N ASP A 62 21.00 -6.14 14.30
CA ASP A 62 20.62 -6.48 12.92
C ASP A 62 20.04 -5.27 12.18
N VAL A 63 19.24 -4.43 12.86
CA VAL A 63 18.72 -3.16 12.30
C VAL A 63 19.88 -2.26 11.86
N GLN A 64 20.89 -2.09 12.71
CA GLN A 64 22.06 -1.27 12.41
C GLN A 64 22.86 -1.84 11.25
N GLU A 65 23.13 -3.14 11.26
CA GLU A 65 23.92 -3.83 10.23
C GLU A 65 23.21 -3.83 8.87
N ILE A 66 21.88 -3.98 8.84
CA ILE A 66 21.07 -3.81 7.63
C ILE A 66 21.12 -2.36 7.16
N ALA A 67 20.99 -1.39 8.06
CA ALA A 67 21.07 0.02 7.68
C ALA A 67 22.45 0.37 7.10
N ARG A 68 23.53 -0.24 7.60
CA ARG A 68 24.88 -0.16 7.00
C ARG A 68 24.91 -0.80 5.61
N ALA A 69 24.31 -1.97 5.42
CA ALA A 69 24.28 -2.67 4.12
C ALA A 69 23.58 -1.86 3.01
N PHE A 70 22.56 -1.07 3.35
CA PHE A 70 21.83 -0.23 2.39
C PHE A 70 22.45 1.15 2.17
N THR A 71 23.54 1.52 2.86
CA THR A 71 24.24 2.78 2.56
C THR A 71 24.71 2.81 1.09
N GLY A 72 24.74 3.99 0.47
CA GLY A 72 25.04 4.13 -0.96
C GLY A 72 23.90 3.77 -1.92
N TRP A 73 22.83 3.06 -1.50
CA TRP A 73 21.63 2.91 -2.31
C TRP A 73 20.86 4.24 -2.33
N THR A 74 20.66 4.82 -3.51
CA THR A 74 20.02 6.14 -3.66
C THR A 74 19.22 6.25 -4.95
N LEU A 75 18.56 7.39 -5.14
CA LEU A 75 17.79 7.70 -6.34
C LEU A 75 18.47 8.82 -7.13
N SER A 76 18.58 8.65 -8.44
CA SER A 76 18.87 9.73 -9.37
C SER A 76 17.57 10.47 -9.69
N GLN A 77 17.59 11.80 -9.70
CA GLN A 77 16.43 12.64 -10.06
C GLN A 77 15.12 12.25 -9.34
N PRO A 78 15.09 12.19 -8.00
CA PRO A 78 13.91 11.71 -7.25
C PRO A 78 12.63 12.50 -7.50
N ARG A 79 12.74 13.77 -7.94
CA ARG A 79 11.59 14.62 -8.30
C ARG A 79 10.96 14.28 -9.66
N GLN A 80 11.60 13.42 -10.45
CA GLN A 80 11.16 13.04 -11.80
C GLN A 80 10.81 11.54 -11.87
N GLY A 81 10.37 10.95 -10.76
CA GLY A 81 10.05 9.52 -10.66
C GLY A 81 11.19 8.67 -10.10
N GLY A 82 12.43 9.15 -10.17
CA GLY A 82 13.59 8.54 -9.51
C GLY A 82 14.03 7.22 -10.13
N SER A 83 15.27 7.12 -10.60
CA SER A 83 15.87 5.82 -10.96
C SER A 83 16.84 5.37 -9.86
N PHE A 84 16.87 4.07 -9.59
CA PHE A 84 17.85 3.51 -8.67
C PHE A 84 19.28 3.82 -9.13
N ARG A 85 20.14 4.21 -8.19
CA ARG A 85 21.58 4.38 -8.40
C ARG A 85 22.33 3.96 -7.13
N PHE A 86 23.49 3.33 -7.32
CA PHE A 86 24.43 3.07 -6.23
C PHE A 86 25.54 4.14 -6.23
N GLU A 87 25.81 4.74 -5.07
CA GLU A 87 26.90 5.71 -4.84
C GLU A 87 27.95 5.10 -3.90
N PRO A 88 29.06 4.56 -4.44
CA PRO A 88 30.08 3.87 -3.65
C PRO A 88 30.70 4.72 -2.54
N ARG A 89 30.79 6.05 -2.74
CA ARG A 89 31.38 6.97 -1.76
C ARG A 89 30.53 7.15 -0.51
N MET A 90 29.25 6.80 -0.59
CA MET A 90 28.31 6.86 0.53
C MET A 90 28.14 5.51 1.22
N HIS A 91 28.79 4.44 0.72
CA HIS A 91 28.61 3.08 1.24
C HIS A 91 29.64 2.73 2.32
N ASP A 92 29.16 2.19 3.42
CA ASP A 92 29.97 1.52 4.43
C ASP A 92 30.42 0.16 3.89
N ASN A 93 31.68 0.09 3.45
CA ASN A 93 32.28 -1.12 2.90
C ASN A 93 32.79 -2.10 3.99
N GLY A 94 32.57 -1.81 5.26
CA GLY A 94 32.96 -2.69 6.36
C GLY A 94 32.20 -4.01 6.32
N GLU A 95 32.77 -5.00 7.00
CA GLU A 95 32.08 -6.28 7.23
C GLU A 95 30.81 -6.06 8.07
N LYS A 96 29.82 -6.92 7.85
CA LYS A 96 28.51 -6.87 8.51
C LYS A 96 28.10 -8.26 8.98
N VAL A 97 27.38 -8.32 10.10
CA VAL A 97 26.83 -9.57 10.63
C VAL A 97 25.34 -9.38 10.84
N ILE A 98 24.53 -10.06 10.04
CA ILE A 98 23.08 -9.89 9.97
C ILE A 98 22.44 -11.26 10.15
N LEU A 99 21.60 -11.42 11.17
CA LEU A 99 20.92 -12.68 11.53
C LEU A 99 21.91 -13.86 11.62
N GLY A 100 23.07 -13.62 12.23
CA GLY A 100 24.16 -14.59 12.36
C GLY A 100 24.95 -14.86 11.07
N THR A 101 24.58 -14.26 9.93
CA THR A 101 25.27 -14.41 8.64
C THR A 101 26.26 -13.27 8.42
N GLN A 102 27.50 -13.60 8.06
CA GLN A 102 28.55 -12.62 7.78
C GLN A 102 28.51 -12.19 6.30
N ILE A 103 28.38 -10.89 6.05
CA ILE A 103 28.57 -10.27 4.74
C ILE A 103 29.99 -9.70 4.69
N LYS A 104 30.79 -10.23 3.76
CA LYS A 104 32.21 -9.84 3.60
C LYS A 104 32.34 -8.36 3.24
N LYS A 105 33.41 -7.73 3.75
CA LYS A 105 33.76 -6.35 3.39
C LYS A 105 33.92 -6.15 1.87
N GLY A 106 33.60 -4.96 1.40
CA GLY A 106 33.85 -4.52 0.02
C GLY A 106 32.87 -5.06 -1.04
N GLY A 107 31.70 -5.57 -0.66
CA GLY A 107 30.68 -6.01 -1.63
C GLY A 107 29.89 -4.86 -2.27
N GLY A 108 29.90 -3.68 -1.67
CA GLY A 108 29.28 -2.47 -2.24
C GLY A 108 27.77 -2.64 -2.40
N LYS A 109 27.26 -2.45 -3.63
CA LYS A 109 25.83 -2.65 -3.94
C LYS A 109 25.34 -4.03 -3.49
N LYS A 110 26.19 -5.06 -3.64
CA LYS A 110 25.84 -6.47 -3.38
C LYS A 110 25.57 -6.77 -1.90
N ASP A 111 25.99 -5.91 -0.98
CA ASP A 111 25.69 -6.08 0.44
C ASP A 111 24.18 -6.01 0.66
N GLY A 112 23.52 -4.99 0.10
CA GLY A 112 22.06 -4.86 0.17
C GLY A 112 21.32 -5.99 -0.56
N GLU A 113 21.83 -6.47 -1.70
CA GLU A 113 21.24 -7.61 -2.42
C GLU A 113 21.31 -8.90 -1.58
N GLN A 114 22.45 -9.17 -0.93
CA GLN A 114 22.61 -10.31 -0.01
C GLN A 114 21.69 -10.20 1.21
N VAL A 115 21.46 -8.99 1.74
CA VAL A 115 20.47 -8.78 2.80
C VAL A 115 19.07 -9.13 2.32
N LEU A 116 18.68 -8.69 1.12
CA LEU A 116 17.35 -9.02 0.56
C LEU A 116 17.19 -10.53 0.37
N ASP A 117 18.22 -11.22 -0.13
CA ASP A 117 18.21 -12.68 -0.29
C ASP A 117 18.08 -13.40 1.06
N LEU A 118 18.83 -12.94 2.07
CA LEU A 118 18.78 -13.48 3.43
C LEU A 118 17.39 -13.32 4.04
N LEU A 119 16.81 -12.12 3.95
CA LEU A 119 15.49 -11.82 4.48
C LEU A 119 14.39 -12.60 3.73
N ALA A 120 14.46 -12.69 2.40
CA ALA A 120 13.49 -13.41 1.59
C ALA A 120 13.43 -14.91 1.94
N LYS A 121 14.58 -15.53 2.26
CA LYS A 121 14.70 -16.95 2.59
C LYS A 121 14.46 -17.26 4.07
N HIS A 122 14.35 -16.25 4.92
CA HIS A 122 14.18 -16.46 6.35
C HIS A 122 12.84 -17.16 6.66
N PRO A 123 12.80 -18.14 7.58
CA PRO A 123 11.56 -18.84 7.94
C PRO A 123 10.43 -17.92 8.40
N SER A 124 10.74 -16.85 9.13
CA SER A 124 9.74 -15.84 9.54
C SER A 124 9.09 -15.13 8.34
N THR A 125 9.83 -14.89 7.26
CA THR A 125 9.29 -14.30 6.03
C THR A 125 8.29 -15.22 5.34
N ALA A 126 8.58 -16.52 5.31
CA ALA A 126 7.63 -17.52 4.81
C ALA A 126 6.31 -17.48 5.60
N THR A 127 6.39 -17.46 6.93
CA THR A 127 5.22 -17.36 7.82
C THR A 127 4.48 -16.03 7.63
N PHE A 128 5.21 -14.93 7.52
CA PHE A 128 4.64 -13.59 7.34
C PHE A 128 3.85 -13.48 6.03
N VAL A 129 4.45 -13.87 4.91
CA VAL A 129 3.81 -13.87 3.58
C VAL A 129 2.63 -14.84 3.55
N ALA A 130 2.80 -16.07 4.05
CA ALA A 130 1.72 -17.05 4.14
C ALA A 130 0.54 -16.54 4.96
N THR A 131 0.79 -15.87 6.09
CA THR A 131 -0.26 -15.27 6.93
C THR A 131 -1.03 -14.19 6.17
N LYS A 132 -0.34 -13.29 5.46
CA LYS A 132 -1.01 -12.23 4.68
C LYS A 132 -1.84 -12.81 3.54
N LEU A 133 -1.32 -13.81 2.82
CA LEU A 133 -2.04 -14.48 1.73
C LEU A 133 -3.25 -15.28 2.26
N ALA A 134 -3.07 -16.08 3.30
CA ALA A 134 -4.17 -16.82 3.92
C ALA A 134 -5.24 -15.86 4.43
N ARG A 135 -4.83 -14.72 5.02
CA ARG A 135 -5.76 -13.68 5.43
C ARG A 135 -6.53 -13.07 4.26
N ARG A 136 -5.84 -12.83 3.15
CA ARG A 136 -6.42 -12.23 1.95
C ARG A 136 -7.49 -13.09 1.30
N PHE A 137 -7.32 -14.41 1.32
CA PHE A 137 -8.14 -15.36 0.56
C PHE A 137 -9.12 -16.18 1.41
N VAL A 138 -8.86 -16.40 2.70
CA VAL A 138 -9.68 -17.28 3.55
C VAL A 138 -10.47 -16.49 4.59
N SER A 139 -9.80 -15.85 5.56
CA SER A 139 -10.49 -15.15 6.65
C SER A 139 -9.61 -14.08 7.30
N ASP A 140 -10.16 -13.17 8.10
CA ASP A 140 -9.36 -12.16 8.81
C ASP A 140 -8.42 -12.76 9.88
N ALA A 141 -8.74 -13.98 10.33
CA ALA A 141 -7.97 -14.77 11.29
C ALA A 141 -7.80 -16.20 10.74
N PRO A 142 -6.90 -16.40 9.75
CA PRO A 142 -6.73 -17.72 9.14
C PRO A 142 -6.22 -18.74 10.17
N PRO A 143 -6.69 -20.00 10.12
CA PRO A 143 -6.21 -21.03 11.02
C PRO A 143 -4.70 -21.24 10.93
N LYS A 144 -4.04 -21.42 12.08
CA LYS A 144 -2.58 -21.61 12.13
C LYS A 144 -2.11 -22.77 11.26
N ALA A 145 -2.86 -23.87 11.22
CA ALA A 145 -2.53 -25.03 10.40
C ALA A 145 -2.42 -24.71 8.90
N LEU A 146 -3.32 -23.87 8.37
CA LEU A 146 -3.26 -23.42 6.99
C LEU A 146 -2.01 -22.55 6.73
N VAL A 147 -1.73 -21.62 7.64
CA VAL A 147 -0.55 -20.75 7.56
C VAL A 147 0.73 -21.57 7.58
N ASP A 148 0.83 -22.55 8.47
CA ASP A 148 2.00 -23.42 8.60
C ASP A 148 2.23 -24.24 7.30
N ARG A 149 1.17 -24.80 6.71
CA ARG A 149 1.26 -25.52 5.42
C ARG A 149 1.69 -24.61 4.27
N ALA A 150 1.12 -23.41 4.17
CA ALA A 150 1.49 -22.44 3.14
C ALA A 150 2.93 -21.93 3.32
N ALA A 151 3.37 -21.71 4.56
CA ALA A 151 4.74 -21.31 4.88
C ALA A 151 5.75 -22.44 4.61
N ALA A 152 5.38 -23.70 4.86
CA ALA A 152 6.18 -24.86 4.46
C ALA A 152 6.33 -24.90 2.94
N ARG A 153 5.23 -24.73 2.20
CA ARG A 153 5.29 -24.68 0.73
C ARG A 153 6.20 -23.57 0.22
N PHE A 154 6.09 -22.36 0.79
CA PHE A 154 6.99 -21.25 0.44
C PHE A 154 8.46 -21.65 0.56
N ARG A 155 8.86 -22.35 1.63
CA ARG A 155 10.25 -22.78 1.83
C ARG A 155 10.67 -23.90 0.88
N GLU A 156 9.80 -24.87 0.63
CA GLU A 156 10.06 -25.98 -0.29
C GLU A 156 10.25 -25.53 -1.74
N THR A 157 9.57 -24.44 -2.13
CA THR A 157 9.59 -23.92 -3.51
C THR A 157 10.45 -22.67 -3.67
N ASP A 158 11.36 -22.40 -2.74
CA ASP A 158 12.23 -21.20 -2.72
C ASP A 158 11.47 -19.88 -2.99
N GLY A 159 10.28 -19.74 -2.39
CA GLY A 159 9.47 -18.54 -2.45
C GLY A 159 8.48 -18.45 -3.63
N ASP A 160 8.21 -19.53 -4.37
CA ASP A 160 7.20 -19.50 -5.44
C ASP A 160 5.78 -19.18 -4.91
N ILE A 161 5.37 -17.93 -5.10
CA ILE A 161 4.06 -17.41 -4.66
C ILE A 161 2.89 -18.12 -5.35
N ARG A 162 3.06 -18.62 -6.58
CA ARG A 162 2.00 -19.38 -7.27
C ARG A 162 1.65 -20.63 -6.47
N GLU A 163 2.67 -21.35 -6.01
CA GLU A 163 2.49 -22.60 -5.29
C GLU A 163 1.96 -22.38 -3.87
N VAL A 164 2.34 -21.27 -3.23
CA VAL A 164 1.76 -20.84 -1.94
C VAL A 164 0.29 -20.51 -2.08
N VAL A 165 -0.08 -19.71 -3.10
CA VAL A 165 -1.48 -19.36 -3.36
C VAL A 165 -2.28 -20.62 -3.71
N ARG A 166 -1.76 -21.50 -4.57
CA ARG A 166 -2.38 -22.79 -4.90
C ARG A 166 -2.70 -23.58 -3.63
N THR A 167 -1.73 -23.73 -2.73
CA THR A 167 -1.89 -24.42 -1.46
C THR A 167 -3.03 -23.85 -0.61
N ILE A 168 -3.21 -22.53 -0.64
CA ILE A 168 -4.28 -21.84 0.10
C ILE A 168 -5.64 -22.07 -0.57
N ILE A 169 -5.78 -21.80 -1.87
CA ILE A 169 -7.09 -21.83 -2.55
C ILE A 169 -7.61 -23.24 -2.83
N THR A 170 -6.77 -24.27 -2.69
CA THR A 170 -7.18 -25.68 -2.76
C THR A 170 -7.28 -26.33 -1.39
N SER A 171 -7.18 -25.56 -0.30
CA SER A 171 -7.26 -26.09 1.07
C SER A 171 -8.71 -26.33 1.51
N PRO A 172 -8.96 -27.29 2.42
CA PRO A 172 -10.28 -27.47 3.01
C PRO A 172 -10.82 -26.20 3.68
N GLU A 173 -9.94 -25.42 4.33
CA GLU A 173 -10.29 -24.17 5.01
C GLU A 173 -10.82 -23.10 4.03
N PHE A 174 -10.40 -23.14 2.76
CA PHE A 174 -10.92 -22.22 1.74
C PHE A 174 -12.37 -22.55 1.33
N PHE A 175 -12.74 -23.84 1.36
CA PHE A 175 -14.09 -24.30 1.02
C PHE A 175 -15.00 -24.45 2.25
N ASP A 176 -14.52 -24.09 3.44
CA ASP A 176 -15.33 -24.13 4.65
C ASP A 176 -16.47 -23.12 4.57
N THR A 177 -17.66 -23.55 5.00
CA THR A 177 -18.84 -22.69 5.16
C THR A 177 -18.56 -21.44 6.02
N ALA A 178 -17.66 -21.54 7.00
CA ALA A 178 -17.25 -20.42 7.84
C ALA A 178 -16.33 -19.42 7.11
N ALA A 179 -15.69 -19.82 6.01
CA ALA A 179 -14.89 -18.95 5.15
C ALA A 179 -15.73 -18.32 4.01
N TYR A 180 -16.82 -18.98 3.62
CA TYR A 180 -17.73 -18.47 2.59
C TYR A 180 -18.34 -17.12 3.00
N ARG A 181 -18.06 -16.07 2.22
CA ARG A 181 -18.52 -14.70 2.48
C ARG A 181 -18.14 -14.18 3.88
N ALA A 182 -17.05 -14.68 4.45
CA ALA A 182 -16.61 -14.27 5.78
C ALA A 182 -15.96 -12.89 5.79
N LYS A 183 -15.45 -12.42 4.65
CA LYS A 183 -14.70 -11.18 4.55
C LYS A 183 -15.56 -10.05 4.03
N VAL A 184 -15.25 -8.82 4.46
CA VAL A 184 -15.86 -7.61 3.90
C VAL A 184 -15.01 -7.09 2.74
N LYS A 185 -15.68 -6.70 1.66
CA LYS A 185 -15.05 -6.05 0.50
C LYS A 185 -14.39 -4.74 0.95
N SER A 186 -13.15 -4.49 0.55
CA SER A 186 -12.57 -3.14 0.69
C SER A 186 -13.38 -2.13 -0.15
N PRO A 187 -13.24 -0.81 0.10
CA PRO A 187 -13.89 0.20 -0.73
C PRO A 187 -13.66 0.01 -2.23
N PHE A 188 -12.42 -0.33 -2.64
CA PHE A 188 -12.09 -0.60 -4.02
C PHE A 188 -12.85 -1.81 -4.58
N GLU A 189 -12.87 -2.92 -3.84
CA GLU A 189 -13.60 -4.12 -4.25
C GLU A 189 -15.10 -3.87 -4.32
N PHE A 190 -15.66 -3.12 -3.36
CA PHE A 190 -17.06 -2.74 -3.33
C PHE A 190 -17.44 -1.91 -4.57
N VAL A 191 -16.74 -0.81 -4.83
CA VAL A 191 -17.00 0.05 -6.00
C VAL A 191 -16.84 -0.73 -7.30
N ALA A 192 -15.74 -1.48 -7.48
CA ALA A 192 -15.52 -2.26 -8.69
C ALA A 192 -16.59 -3.35 -8.89
N SER A 193 -16.99 -4.04 -7.81
CA SER A 193 -18.04 -5.06 -7.87
C SER A 193 -19.42 -4.46 -8.15
N ALA A 194 -19.72 -3.26 -7.64
CA ALA A 194 -20.98 -2.57 -7.87
C ALA A 194 -21.11 -2.17 -9.35
N ILE A 195 -20.06 -1.56 -9.92
CA ILE A 195 -20.01 -1.24 -11.35
C ILE A 195 -20.22 -2.49 -12.21
N ARG A 196 -19.55 -3.60 -11.87
CA ARG A 196 -19.74 -4.88 -12.56
C ARG A 196 -21.16 -5.43 -12.40
N ALA A 197 -21.72 -5.40 -11.19
CA ALA A 197 -23.04 -5.96 -10.90
C ALA A 197 -24.16 -5.19 -11.61
N THR A 198 -24.01 -3.87 -11.76
CA THR A 198 -24.96 -3.03 -12.51
C THR A 198 -24.65 -2.95 -14.01
N GLY A 199 -23.59 -3.62 -14.47
CA GLY A 199 -23.08 -3.52 -15.84
C GLY A 199 -22.76 -2.08 -16.26
N ALA A 200 -22.44 -1.19 -15.32
CA ALA A 200 -22.35 0.23 -15.61
C ALA A 200 -21.19 0.54 -16.57
N ASP A 201 -21.49 1.34 -17.59
CA ASP A 201 -20.48 1.90 -18.48
C ASP A 201 -19.84 3.12 -17.83
N ALA A 202 -18.51 3.11 -17.73
CA ALA A 202 -17.72 4.11 -17.01
C ALA A 202 -16.80 4.85 -17.99
N VAL A 203 -17.37 5.77 -18.76
CA VAL A 203 -16.62 6.66 -19.66
C VAL A 203 -15.78 7.70 -18.90
N ASN A 204 -16.10 7.95 -17.63
CA ASN A 204 -15.33 8.81 -16.74
C ASN A 204 -15.11 8.13 -15.37
N ALA A 205 -13.86 7.83 -15.05
CA ALA A 205 -13.51 7.20 -13.77
C ALA A 205 -13.43 8.17 -12.58
N LEU A 206 -13.36 9.50 -12.80
CA LEU A 206 -13.14 10.47 -11.72
C LEU A 206 -14.17 10.40 -10.58
N PRO A 207 -15.49 10.25 -10.83
CA PRO A 207 -16.46 10.07 -9.75
C PRO A 207 -16.23 8.81 -8.92
N LEU A 208 -15.71 7.74 -9.55
CA LEU A 208 -15.34 6.51 -8.84
C LEU A 208 -14.12 6.74 -7.95
N VAL A 209 -13.11 7.47 -8.44
CA VAL A 209 -11.93 7.85 -7.63
C VAL A 209 -12.32 8.73 -6.44
N GLN A 210 -13.27 9.66 -6.63
CA GLN A 210 -13.81 10.49 -5.55
C GLN A 210 -14.57 9.63 -4.52
N SER A 211 -15.42 8.71 -4.99
CA SER A 211 -16.14 7.77 -4.12
C SER A 211 -15.17 6.94 -3.28
N LEU A 212 -14.05 6.46 -3.86
CA LEU A 212 -13.02 5.74 -3.11
C LEU A 212 -12.38 6.59 -2.01
N ARG A 213 -12.17 7.88 -2.25
CA ARG A 213 -11.67 8.81 -1.24
C ARG A 213 -12.66 8.99 -0.10
N GLU A 214 -13.94 9.17 -0.40
CA GLU A 214 -15.02 9.30 0.60
C GLU A 214 -15.23 8.02 1.43
N LEU A 215 -14.97 6.87 0.82
CA LEU A 215 -14.98 5.57 1.47
C LEU A 215 -13.68 5.27 2.25
N GLY A 216 -12.72 6.19 2.30
CA GLY A 216 -11.49 6.07 3.08
C GLY A 216 -10.35 5.29 2.40
N MET A 217 -10.42 5.05 1.09
CA MET A 217 -9.38 4.33 0.32
C MET A 217 -8.99 5.11 -0.96
N PRO A 218 -8.44 6.33 -0.85
CA PRO A 218 -7.99 7.08 -2.02
C PRO A 218 -6.97 6.30 -2.87
N LEU A 219 -7.17 6.24 -4.19
CA LEU A 219 -6.21 5.55 -5.06
C LEU A 219 -4.82 6.18 -4.94
N TYR A 220 -3.80 5.35 -4.73
CA TYR A 220 -2.41 5.76 -4.50
C TYR A 220 -2.22 6.75 -3.33
N GLY A 221 -3.17 6.78 -2.39
CA GLY A 221 -3.19 7.71 -1.25
C GLY A 221 -2.90 7.10 0.12
N ALA A 222 -2.53 5.82 0.19
CA ALA A 222 -2.19 5.16 1.46
C ALA A 222 -0.98 5.87 2.09
N GLN A 223 -1.16 6.40 3.30
CA GLN A 223 -0.10 7.08 4.05
C GLN A 223 0.98 6.13 4.59
N PRO A 224 0.63 5.00 5.24
CA PRO A 224 1.65 4.09 5.75
C PRO A 224 2.24 3.24 4.60
N PRO A 225 3.54 2.86 4.69
CA PRO A 225 4.20 2.01 3.69
C PRO A 225 3.60 0.60 3.60
N THR A 226 2.82 0.18 4.62
CA THR A 226 2.09 -1.09 4.64
C THR A 226 0.91 -1.15 3.66
N GLY A 227 0.50 -0.03 3.08
CA GLY A 227 -0.67 0.06 2.23
C GLY A 227 -1.98 0.05 3.02
N TYR A 228 -3.08 -0.33 2.35
CA TYR A 228 -4.41 -0.41 2.94
C TYR A 228 -4.62 -1.72 3.72
N ALA A 229 -5.38 -1.64 4.81
CA ALA A 229 -5.70 -2.79 5.64
C ALA A 229 -6.47 -3.88 4.88
N ASP A 230 -6.15 -5.14 5.13
CA ASP A 230 -6.75 -6.33 4.52
C ASP A 230 -7.77 -7.04 5.44
N ARG A 231 -8.11 -6.40 6.58
CA ARG A 231 -9.06 -6.83 7.60
C ARG A 231 -10.36 -6.02 7.52
N ALA A 232 -11.48 -6.63 7.91
CA ALA A 232 -12.80 -6.03 7.83
C ALA A 232 -13.02 -4.89 8.84
N ASP A 233 -12.39 -4.96 10.02
CA ASP A 233 -12.49 -3.93 11.08
C ASP A 233 -12.13 -2.51 10.59
N ALA A 234 -11.17 -2.39 9.67
CA ALA A 234 -10.81 -1.12 9.04
C ALA A 234 -11.90 -0.55 8.11
N TRP A 235 -12.81 -1.40 7.63
CA TRP A 235 -13.81 -1.06 6.59
C TRP A 235 -15.26 -1.13 7.08
N VAL A 236 -15.49 -1.62 8.29
CA VAL A 236 -16.81 -1.80 8.89
C VAL A 236 -16.96 -0.89 10.10
N ASN A 237 -17.52 0.30 9.85
CA ASN A 237 -17.99 1.21 10.88
C ASN A 237 -19.23 1.95 10.36
N THR A 238 -19.96 2.61 11.26
CA THR A 238 -21.24 3.27 10.93
C THR A 238 -21.10 4.27 9.77
N GLY A 239 -20.02 5.06 9.75
CA GLY A 239 -19.76 6.02 8.67
C GLY A 239 -19.45 5.33 7.34
N ALA A 240 -18.64 4.28 7.35
CA ALA A 240 -18.29 3.50 6.17
C ALA A 240 -19.52 2.82 5.54
N LEU A 241 -20.42 2.26 6.36
CA LEU A 241 -21.66 1.66 5.86
C LEU A 241 -22.60 2.69 5.25
N LEU A 242 -22.75 3.87 5.87
CA LEU A 242 -23.55 4.96 5.32
C LEU A 242 -23.01 5.45 3.97
N ASN A 243 -21.69 5.65 3.86
CA ASN A 243 -21.07 6.09 2.61
C ASN A 243 -21.21 5.05 1.49
N ARG A 244 -21.18 3.75 1.81
CA ARG A 244 -21.47 2.67 0.85
C ARG A 244 -22.92 2.72 0.35
N MET A 245 -23.88 2.97 1.24
CA MET A 245 -25.28 3.16 0.87
C MET A 245 -25.46 4.38 -0.03
N ASN A 246 -24.84 5.52 0.31
CA ASN A 246 -24.88 6.73 -0.49
C ASN A 246 -24.31 6.51 -1.89
N PHE A 247 -23.20 5.77 -1.99
CA PHE A 247 -22.63 5.36 -3.28
C PHE A 247 -23.60 4.47 -4.06
N ALA A 248 -24.17 3.44 -3.43
CA ALA A 248 -25.12 2.52 -4.07
C ALA A 248 -26.35 3.25 -4.62
N VAL A 249 -26.93 4.17 -3.85
CA VAL A 249 -28.05 5.02 -4.29
C VAL A 249 -27.63 5.92 -5.45
N SER A 250 -26.46 6.55 -5.37
CA SER A 250 -25.97 7.45 -6.42
C SER A 250 -25.71 6.70 -7.73
N LEU A 251 -25.09 5.52 -7.66
CA LEU A 251 -24.87 4.65 -8.81
C LEU A 251 -26.21 4.20 -9.41
N ALA A 252 -27.10 3.62 -8.61
CA ALA A 252 -28.36 3.07 -9.09
C ALA A 252 -29.28 4.11 -9.75
N ASN A 253 -29.22 5.36 -9.27
CA ASN A 253 -29.97 6.49 -9.84
C ASN A 253 -29.24 7.22 -10.98
N GLY A 254 -28.09 6.71 -11.44
CA GLY A 254 -27.31 7.34 -12.53
C GLY A 254 -26.78 8.74 -12.18
N ARG A 255 -26.56 9.03 -10.89
CA ARG A 255 -26.10 10.35 -10.40
C ARG A 255 -24.59 10.54 -10.50
N LEU A 256 -23.85 9.48 -10.83
CA LEU A 256 -22.40 9.54 -11.04
C LEU A 256 -22.12 9.97 -12.48
N ARG A 257 -21.68 11.23 -12.69
CA ARG A 257 -21.50 11.80 -14.02
C ARG A 257 -20.48 11.00 -14.87
N GLY A 258 -20.95 10.41 -15.97
CA GLY A 258 -20.12 9.59 -16.85
C GLY A 258 -19.94 8.15 -16.37
N VAL A 259 -20.77 7.72 -15.42
CA VAL A 259 -20.94 6.33 -15.01
C VAL A 259 -22.43 6.00 -15.09
N THR A 260 -22.83 5.21 -16.07
CA THR A 260 -24.25 4.96 -16.35
C THR A 260 -24.54 3.47 -16.18
N PRO A 261 -25.36 3.07 -15.20
CA PRO A 261 -25.87 1.70 -15.12
C PRO A 261 -26.56 1.31 -16.43
N THR A 262 -26.31 0.11 -16.93
CA THR A 262 -27.02 -0.36 -18.13
C THR A 262 -28.38 -0.93 -17.73
N SER A 263 -29.42 -0.55 -18.46
CA SER A 263 -30.79 -1.07 -18.28
C SER A 263 -30.94 -2.57 -18.56
N ALA A 264 -29.93 -3.20 -19.17
CA ALA A 264 -29.88 -4.62 -19.49
C ALA A 264 -29.71 -5.52 -18.25
N MET A 265 -29.31 -4.97 -17.10
CA MET A 265 -29.10 -5.73 -15.86
C MET A 265 -30.32 -5.55 -14.95
N SER A 266 -31.16 -6.59 -14.86
CA SER A 266 -32.32 -6.60 -13.96
C SER A 266 -31.90 -6.85 -12.51
N GLU A 267 -32.76 -6.49 -11.55
CA GLU A 267 -32.62 -6.87 -10.14
C GLU A 267 -32.38 -8.37 -9.98
N GLN A 268 -33.02 -9.16 -10.83
CA GLN A 268 -32.91 -10.61 -10.86
C GLN A 268 -31.51 -11.08 -11.26
N TRP A 269 -30.77 -10.34 -12.10
CA TRP A 269 -29.37 -10.61 -12.38
C TRP A 269 -28.47 -10.35 -11.17
N ILE A 270 -28.68 -9.25 -10.45
CA ILE A 270 -27.87 -8.96 -9.26
C ILE A 270 -28.14 -10.02 -8.19
N ALA A 271 -29.40 -10.36 -7.95
CA ALA A 271 -29.80 -11.37 -6.97
C ALA A 271 -29.31 -12.79 -7.34
N SER A 272 -29.48 -13.21 -8.59
CA SER A 272 -29.20 -14.61 -9.00
C SER A 272 -27.78 -14.81 -9.52
N GLY A 273 -27.20 -13.80 -10.15
CA GLY A 273 -25.85 -13.82 -10.71
C GLY A 273 -24.81 -13.29 -9.72
N ALA A 274 -24.84 -11.98 -9.44
CA ALA A 274 -23.83 -11.34 -8.59
C ALA A 274 -23.84 -11.85 -7.13
N LEU A 275 -25.01 -12.27 -6.64
CA LEU A 275 -25.20 -12.80 -5.29
C LEU A 275 -25.50 -14.30 -5.27
N ALA A 276 -25.43 -15.00 -6.41
CA ALA A 276 -25.63 -16.46 -6.52
C ALA A 276 -26.94 -16.99 -5.89
N GLY A 277 -27.97 -16.14 -5.72
CA GLY A 277 -29.22 -16.52 -5.07
C GLY A 277 -29.19 -16.58 -3.53
N ASP A 278 -28.02 -16.40 -2.92
CA ASP A 278 -27.80 -16.49 -1.47
C ASP A 278 -28.20 -15.20 -0.74
N LEU A 279 -29.45 -14.76 -0.92
CA LEU A 279 -30.03 -13.67 -0.14
C LEU A 279 -30.61 -14.21 1.17
N SER A 280 -30.43 -13.48 2.27
CA SER A 280 -31.16 -13.75 3.50
C SER A 280 -32.62 -13.30 3.37
N GLU A 281 -33.50 -13.86 4.20
CA GLU A 281 -34.91 -13.49 4.21
C GLU A 281 -35.16 -12.01 4.54
N PRO A 282 -34.44 -11.38 5.50
CA PRO A 282 -34.53 -9.94 5.72
C PRO A 282 -34.16 -9.11 4.49
N THR A 283 -33.10 -9.49 3.77
CA THR A 283 -32.70 -8.79 2.55
C THR A 283 -33.76 -8.94 1.46
N ARG A 284 -34.27 -10.15 1.23
CA ARG A 284 -35.37 -10.41 0.27
C ARG A 284 -36.61 -9.57 0.59
N SER A 285 -37.07 -9.59 1.84
CA SER A 285 -38.24 -8.83 2.28
C SER A 285 -38.06 -7.32 2.11
N THR A 286 -36.85 -6.82 2.34
CA THR A 286 -36.54 -5.39 2.18
C THR A 286 -36.53 -4.97 0.72
N VAL A 287 -35.90 -5.76 -0.15
CA VAL A 287 -35.86 -5.50 -1.60
C VAL A 287 -37.27 -5.59 -2.21
N ALA A 288 -38.10 -6.52 -1.77
CA ALA A 288 -39.48 -6.66 -2.23
C ALA A 288 -40.39 -5.45 -1.93
N LYS A 289 -39.98 -4.57 -1.00
CA LYS A 289 -40.70 -3.32 -0.69
C LYS A 289 -40.28 -2.15 -1.58
N ALA A 290 -39.28 -2.32 -2.44
CA ALA A 290 -38.86 -1.27 -3.35
C ALA A 290 -39.98 -0.94 -4.34
N THR A 291 -40.23 0.36 -4.55
CA THR A 291 -41.28 0.83 -5.47
C THR A 291 -40.74 1.19 -6.85
N ALA A 292 -39.42 1.17 -7.02
CA ALA A 292 -38.73 1.47 -8.27
C ALA A 292 -37.42 0.68 -8.39
N SER A 293 -37.03 0.35 -9.61
CA SER A 293 -35.85 -0.50 -9.85
C SER A 293 -34.53 0.08 -9.31
N PRO A 294 -34.24 1.39 -9.46
CA PRO A 294 -33.06 2.00 -8.82
C PRO A 294 -33.01 1.82 -7.30
N GLN A 295 -34.17 1.80 -6.64
CA GLN A 295 -34.26 1.57 -5.20
C GLN A 295 -33.91 0.12 -4.86
N ALA A 296 -34.44 -0.85 -5.60
CA ALA A 296 -34.12 -2.26 -5.41
C ALA A 296 -32.62 -2.55 -5.66
N VAL A 297 -32.04 -1.98 -6.71
CA VAL A 297 -30.59 -2.08 -7.00
C VAL A 297 -29.77 -1.49 -5.85
N ALA A 298 -30.12 -0.29 -5.36
CA ALA A 298 -29.40 0.32 -4.25
C ALA A 298 -29.48 -0.52 -2.96
N LEU A 299 -30.64 -1.12 -2.67
CA LEU A 299 -30.83 -2.02 -1.52
C LEU A 299 -30.01 -3.32 -1.67
N LEU A 300 -29.97 -3.89 -2.88
CA LEU A 300 -29.16 -5.08 -3.17
C LEU A 300 -27.66 -4.78 -3.00
N LEU A 301 -27.15 -3.67 -3.56
CA LEU A 301 -25.76 -3.25 -3.38
C LEU A 301 -25.45 -2.90 -1.91
N GLY A 302 -26.43 -2.39 -1.18
CA GLY A 302 -26.33 -2.07 0.25
C GLY A 302 -26.37 -3.27 1.19
N SER A 303 -26.84 -4.42 0.70
CA SER A 303 -27.10 -5.61 1.52
C SER A 303 -25.83 -6.21 2.14
N PRO A 304 -25.92 -6.84 3.34
CA PRO A 304 -24.81 -7.56 3.94
C PRO A 304 -24.15 -8.58 2.99
N GLU A 305 -24.97 -9.24 2.17
CA GLU A 305 -24.55 -10.22 1.18
C GLU A 305 -23.65 -9.59 0.11
N PHE A 306 -24.01 -8.39 -0.38
CA PHE A 306 -23.18 -7.67 -1.34
C PHE A 306 -21.94 -7.04 -0.71
N GLN A 307 -21.95 -6.71 0.58
CA GLN A 307 -20.77 -6.19 1.27
C GLN A 307 -19.68 -7.24 1.46
N ARG A 308 -20.02 -8.54 1.37
CA ARG A 308 -19.12 -9.65 1.69
C ARG A 308 -18.52 -10.33 0.46
N LYS A 309 -17.41 -11.03 0.64
CA LYS A 309 -16.71 -11.83 -0.38
C LYS A 309 -16.17 -13.11 0.22
#